data_AF-A0AB74GUC9-F1
#
_entry.id   AF-A0AB74GUC9-F1
#
_cell.length_a   1.000
_cell.length_b   1.000
_cell.length_c   1.000
_cell.angle_alpha   90.00
_cell.angle_beta   90.00
_cell.angle_gamma   90.00
#
_symmetry.space_group_name_H-M   'P 1'
#
loop_
_entity.id
_entity.type
_entity.pdbx_description
1 polymer ?
#
loop_
_entity_poly.entity_id
_entity_poly.type
_entity_poly.pdbx_seq_one_letter_code
_entity_poly.pdbx_strand_id
1 'polypeptide(L)' 'MLFGHWIDQREIPDPYKKSEEAFLSVYKLIEQAGKYWAKKLSA' A
#
# COMPACT_ATOMS: atom_id res chain seq x y z
N MET A 1 12.48 4.34 -4.41
CA MET A 1 11.13 4.93 -4.23
C MET A 1 10.22 3.86 -3.66
N LEU A 2 9.49 4.15 -2.58
CA LEU A 2 8.60 3.18 -1.93
C LEU A 2 7.25 3.10 -2.63
N PHE A 3 6.58 1.94 -2.60
CA PHE A 3 5.21 1.84 -3.11
C PHE A 3 4.27 2.76 -2.31
N GLY A 4 4.46 2.88 -0.99
CA GLY A 4 3.72 3.82 -0.16
C GLY A 4 4.21 5.27 -0.18
N HIS A 5 4.96 5.71 -1.19
CA HIS A 5 5.50 7.07 -1.25
C HIS A 5 4.42 8.16 -1.09
N TRP A 6 3.28 7.99 -1.75
CA TRP A 6 2.17 8.95 -1.75
C TRP A 6 1.18 8.79 -0.59
N ILE A 7 1.42 7.82 0.31
CA ILE A 7 0.64 7.60 1.54
C ILE A 7 1.51 7.89 2.76
N ASP A 8 2.01 9.12 2.84
CA ASP A 8 2.91 9.58 3.93
C ASP A 8 4.26 8.86 3.96
N GLN A 9 4.81 8.54 2.79
CA GLN A 9 6.08 7.82 2.62
C GLN A 9 6.18 6.52 3.45
N ARG A 10 5.04 5.87 3.63
CA ARG A 10 4.90 4.70 4.51
C ARG A 10 5.43 3.43 3.86
N GLU A 11 6.07 2.58 4.65
CA GLU A 11 6.36 1.20 4.25
C GLU A 11 5.12 0.31 4.39
N ILE A 12 4.94 -0.59 3.41
CA ILE A 12 3.88 -1.59 3.44
C ILE A 12 4.45 -2.84 4.14
N PRO A 13 3.88 -3.26 5.28
CA PRO A 13 4.40 -4.41 6.01
C PRO A 13 4.14 -5.72 5.25
N ASP A 14 5.04 -6.69 5.41
CA ASP A 14 4.91 -8.02 4.81
C ASP A 14 3.84 -8.85 5.56
N PRO A 15 2.73 -9.27 4.90
CA PRO A 15 1.70 -10.09 5.51
C PRO A 15 2.05 -11.59 5.53
N TYR A 16 3.17 -12.02 4.93
CA TYR A 16 3.49 -13.43 4.81
C TYR A 16 3.53 -14.15 6.16
N LYS A 17 2.83 -15.30 6.24
CA LYS A 17 2.66 -16.11 7.46
C LYS A 17 2.00 -15.36 8.63
N LYS A 18 1.22 -14.31 8.37
CA LYS A 18 0.42 -13.59 9.36
C LYS A 18 -1.06 -14.01 9.32
N SER A 19 -1.85 -13.47 10.24
CA SER A 19 -3.30 -13.65 10.29
C SER A 19 -4.00 -13.01 9.08
N GLU A 20 -5.21 -13.46 8.79
CA GLU A 20 -6.05 -12.89 7.73
C GLU A 20 -6.29 -11.38 7.92
N GLU A 21 -6.45 -10.94 9.16
CA GLU A 21 -6.59 -9.51 9.52
C GLU A 21 -5.36 -8.70 9.10
N ALA A 22 -4.15 -9.25 9.26
CA ALA A 22 -2.92 -8.61 8.82
C ALA A 22 -2.87 -8.52 7.29
N PHE A 23 -3.31 -9.56 6.58
CA PHE A 23 -3.46 -9.52 5.12
C PHE A 23 -4.45 -8.44 4.67
N LEU A 24 -5.62 -8.35 5.30
CA LEU A 24 -6.64 -7.34 4.97
C LEU A 24 -6.13 -5.91 5.24
N SER A 25 -5.38 -5.71 6.33
CA SER A 25 -4.74 -4.43 6.64
C SER A 25 -3.74 -4.03 5.55
N VAL A 26 -2.87 -4.96 5.14
CA VAL A 26 -1.89 -4.73 4.06
C VAL A 26 -2.57 -4.48 2.72
N TYR A 27 -3.62 -5.23 2.39
CA TYR A 27 -4.38 -5.04 1.15
C TYR A 27 -4.96 -3.62 1.05
N LYS A 28 -5.53 -3.08 2.13
CA LYS A 28 -6.03 -1.69 2.16
C LYS A 28 -4.91 -0.67 1.90
N LEU A 29 -3.72 -0.89 2.45
CA LEU A 29 -2.56 -0.02 2.20
C LEU A 29 -2.11 -0.08 0.74
N ILE A 30 -2.06 -1.28 0.15
CA ILE A 30 -1.72 -1.48 -1.26
C ILE A 30 -2.74 -0.78 -2.17
N GLU A 31 -4.04 -0.95 -1.89
CA GLU A 31 -5.11 -0.35 -2.68
C GLU A 31 -5.02 1.19 -2.67
N GLN A 32 -4.82 1.78 -1.49
CA GLN A 32 -4.66 3.23 -1.35
C GLN A 32 -3.43 3.73 -2.11
N ALA A 33 -2.26 3.12 -1.89
CA ALA A 33 -1.03 3.49 -2.57
C ALA A 33 -1.18 3.39 -4.09
N GLY A 34 -1.80 2.32 -4.60
CA GLY A 34 -2.08 2.13 -6.03
C GLY A 34 -2.96 3.23 -6.62
N LYS A 35 -4.02 3.65 -5.90
CA LYS A 35 -4.89 4.76 -6.33
C LYS A 35 -4.13 6.09 -6.42
N TYR A 36 -3.27 6.40 -5.45
CA TYR A 36 -2.46 7.61 -5.49
C TYR A 36 -1.44 7.59 -6.64
N TRP A 37 -0.80 6.44 -6.86
CA TRP A 37 0.11 6.25 -7.98
C TRP A 37 -0.58 6.42 -9.33
N ALA A 38 -1.72 5.76 -9.54
CA ALA A 38 -2.51 5.91 -10.75
C ALA A 38 -2.84 7.38 -11.01
N LYS A 39 -3.32 8.11 -9.99
CA LYS A 39 -3.62 9.55 -10.09
C LYS A 39 -2.40 10.42 -10.42
N LYS A 40 -1.22 10.07 -9.89
CA LYS A 40 0.02 10.84 -10.11
C LYS A 40 0.68 10.56 -11.44
N LEU A 41 0.51 9.35 -11.98
CA LEU A 41 1.08 8.93 -13.26
C LEU A 41 0.14 9.15 -14.44
N SER A 42 -1.15 9.37 -14.21
CA SER A 42 -2.14 9.70 -15.24
C SER A 42 -2.20 11.20 -15.56
N ALA A 43 -1.18 11.98 -15.19
CA ALA A 43 -1.11 13.43 -15.36
C ALA A 43 -0.15 13.81 -16.48
#